data_AF-A0A8J3Q2Z7-F1
#
_entry.id   AF-A0A8J3Q2Z7-F1
#
_cell.length_a   1.000
_cell.length_b   1.000
_cell.length_c   1.000
_cell.angle_alpha   90.00
_cell.angle_beta   90.00
_cell.angle_gamma   90.00
#
_symmetry.space_group_name_H-M   'P 1'
#
loop_
_entity.id
_entity.type
_entity.pdbx_description
1 polymer ?
#
loop_
_entity_poly.entity_id
_entity_poly.type
_entity_poly.pdbx_seq_one_letter_code
_entity_poly.pdbx_strand_id
1 'polypeptide(L)'
;MLISYLPLGARALLGLILAVSLIHKLRGPRAFAASLAGLRLLSKKKAPMLAAVVIGAEAVVCAALTHPAGYRIGLPAAAALMAGYAGAIGVVLRRGTQTPCACFGSPSDRPLSRLQLARNLVLFAAACAGTLAAFAPAQTAVRLEGAALTLLAAALLTVVVVRLDDIVELFAPWPGPSRHGPPSQR
;
A
#
# COMPACT_ATOMS: atom_id res chain seq x y z
N MET A 1 23.90 7.96 -13.78
CA MET A 1 23.01 9.13 -13.56
C MET A 1 21.63 8.73 -13.05
N LEU A 2 20.90 7.82 -13.69
CA LEU A 2 19.53 7.44 -13.26
C LEU A 2 19.47 6.83 -11.83
N ILE A 3 20.47 6.03 -11.46
CA ILE A 3 20.56 5.37 -10.14
C ILE A 3 20.53 6.38 -8.98
N SER A 4 21.05 7.60 -9.17
CA SER A 4 21.07 8.64 -8.13
C SER A 4 19.70 9.23 -7.83
N TYR A 5 18.72 9.09 -8.74
CA TYR A 5 17.34 9.53 -8.53
C TYR A 5 16.46 8.44 -7.91
N LEU A 6 16.92 7.20 -7.91
CA LEU A 6 16.15 6.04 -7.44
C LEU A 6 15.77 6.14 -5.95
N PRO A 7 16.67 6.54 -5.02
CA PRO A 7 16.31 6.72 -3.61
C PRO A 7 15.29 7.84 -3.40
N LEU A 8 15.34 8.90 -4.22
CA LEU A 8 14.41 10.03 -4.17
C LEU A 8 13.03 9.64 -4.69
N GLY A 9 12.97 8.96 -5.84
CA GLY A 9 11.72 8.46 -6.40
C GLY A 9 11.06 7.45 -5.49
N ALA A 10 11.82 6.47 -4.98
CA ALA A 10 11.32 5.44 -4.08
C ALA A 10 10.76 6.04 -2.78
N ARG A 11 11.47 6.96 -2.12
CA ARG A 11 10.97 7.59 -0.89
C ARG A 11 9.71 8.42 -1.13
N ALA A 12 9.63 9.13 -2.25
CA ALA A 12 8.49 9.97 -2.57
C ALA A 12 7.25 9.12 -2.86
N LEU A 13 7.40 8.10 -3.71
CA LEU A 13 6.33 7.16 -4.06
C LEU A 13 5.82 6.43 -2.81
N LEU A 14 6.72 5.79 -2.06
CA LEU A 14 6.35 5.01 -0.87
C LEU A 14 5.81 5.90 0.24
N GLY A 15 6.41 7.07 0.46
CA GLY A 15 5.96 8.05 1.45
C GLY A 15 4.55 8.54 1.17
N LEU A 16 4.25 8.92 -0.08
CA LEU A 16 2.90 9.35 -0.46
C LEU A 16 1.87 8.22 -0.32
N ILE A 17 2.20 6.99 -0.74
CA ILE A 17 1.30 5.84 -0.62
C ILE A 17 1.02 5.51 0.85
N LEU A 18 2.06 5.50 1.69
CA LEU A 18 1.93 5.27 3.14
C LEU A 18 1.14 6.40 3.80
N ALA A 19 1.35 7.66 3.41
CA ALA A 19 0.58 8.79 3.92
C ALA A 19 -0.91 8.65 3.58
N VAL A 20 -1.23 8.30 2.32
CA VAL A 20 -2.62 8.02 1.91
C VAL A 20 -3.21 6.88 2.74
N SER A 21 -2.49 5.76 2.88
CA SER A 21 -2.96 4.60 3.67
C SER A 21 -3.18 4.97 5.14
N LEU A 22 -2.26 5.73 5.74
CA LEU A 22 -2.32 6.21 7.12
C LEU A 22 -3.54 7.11 7.34
N ILE A 23 -3.78 8.08 6.45
CA ILE A 23 -4.95 8.98 6.55
C ILE A 23 -6.25 8.16 6.54
N HIS A 24 -6.37 7.14 5.68
CA HIS A 24 -7.55 6.29 5.63
C HIS A 24 -7.74 5.48 6.92
N LYS A 25 -6.65 4.94 7.50
CA LYS A 25 -6.72 4.18 8.76
C LYS A 25 -7.01 5.06 9.97
N LEU A 26 -6.50 6.29 9.99
CA LEU A 26 -6.79 7.26 11.05
C LEU A 26 -8.24 7.75 11.01
N ARG A 27 -8.85 7.84 9.81
CA ARG A 27 -10.27 8.17 9.67
C ARG A 27 -11.20 7.03 10.11
N GLY A 28 -10.75 5.78 10.04
CA GLY A 28 -11.55 4.59 10.35
C GLY A 28 -10.83 3.50 11.16
N PRO A 29 -10.25 3.79 12.34
CA PRO A 29 -9.40 2.85 13.07
C PRO A 29 -10.18 1.61 13.57
N ARG A 30 -11.46 1.78 13.91
CA ARG A 30 -12.35 0.67 14.30
C ARG A 30 -12.64 -0.26 13.13
N ALA A 31 -12.88 0.29 11.94
CA ALA A 31 -13.10 -0.48 10.73
C ALA A 31 -11.84 -1.24 10.32
N PHE A 32 -10.66 -0.61 10.46
CA PHE A 32 -9.39 -1.28 10.22
C PHE A 32 -9.14 -2.42 11.22
N ALA A 33 -9.38 -2.21 12.51
CA ALA A 33 -9.28 -3.27 13.53
C ALA A 33 -10.27 -4.42 13.27
N ALA A 34 -11.51 -4.12 12.88
CA ALA A 34 -12.49 -5.14 12.51
C ALA A 34 -12.03 -5.95 11.29
N SER A 35 -11.43 -5.29 10.29
CA SER A 35 -10.87 -5.95 9.12
C SER A 35 -9.73 -6.89 9.50
N LEU A 36 -8.80 -6.46 10.36
CA LEU A 36 -7.72 -7.31 10.89
C LEU A 36 -8.25 -8.51 11.67
N ALA A 37 -9.33 -8.35 12.43
CA ALA A 37 -10.01 -9.46 13.11
C ALA A 37 -10.61 -10.46 12.11
N GLY A 38 -11.13 -9.98 10.98
CA GLY A 38 -11.64 -10.80 9.88
C GLY A 38 -10.56 -11.66 9.21
N LEU A 39 -9.31 -11.19 9.17
CA LEU A 39 -8.17 -11.94 8.59
C LEU A 39 -7.83 -13.21 9.38
N ARG A 40 -8.33 -13.36 10.61
CA ARG A 40 -8.01 -14.48 11.52
C ARG A 40 -6.49 -14.73 11.63
N LEU A 41 -5.70 -13.66 11.62
CA LEU A 41 -4.25 -13.71 11.85
C LEU A 41 -3.95 -13.75 13.36
N LEU A 42 -4.81 -13.12 14.17
CA LEU A 42 -4.73 -13.06 15.62
C LEU A 42 -6.13 -13.20 16.24
N SER A 43 -6.18 -13.45 17.55
CA SER A 43 -7.44 -13.40 18.31
C SER A 43 -8.11 -12.02 18.17
N LYS A 44 -9.44 -11.99 18.06
CA LYS A 44 -10.25 -10.76 17.94
C LYS A 44 -9.89 -9.70 19.00
N LYS A 45 -9.54 -10.14 20.22
CA LYS A 45 -9.13 -9.25 21.33
C LYS A 45 -7.83 -8.48 21.05
N LYS A 46 -6.93 -9.02 20.22
CA LYS A 46 -5.63 -8.41 19.86
C LYS A 46 -5.69 -7.54 18.61
N ALA A 47 -6.79 -7.58 17.85
CA ALA A 47 -6.95 -6.81 16.63
C ALA A 47 -6.82 -5.28 16.80
N PRO A 48 -7.38 -4.62 17.83
CA PRO A 48 -7.20 -3.18 18.01
C PRO A 48 -5.76 -2.80 18.36
N MET A 49 -5.07 -3.64 19.14
CA MET A 49 -3.65 -3.44 19.45
C MET A 49 -2.79 -3.55 18.19
N LEU A 50 -3.02 -4.58 17.37
CA LEU A 50 -2.32 -4.72 16.07
C LEU A 50 -2.63 -3.53 15.15
N ALA A 51 -3.87 -3.06 15.11
CA ALA A 51 -4.25 -1.89 14.32
C ALA A 51 -3.44 -0.65 14.74
N ALA A 52 -3.34 -0.38 16.04
CA ALA A 52 -2.57 0.73 16.58
C ALA A 52 -1.07 0.60 16.26
N VAL A 53 -0.50 -0.60 16.42
CA VAL A 53 0.91 -0.88 16.09
C VAL A 53 1.18 -0.62 14.61
N VAL A 54 0.31 -1.10 13.71
CA VAL A 54 0.46 -0.89 12.26
C VAL A 54 0.36 0.59 11.91
N ILE A 55 -0.64 1.30 12.45
CA ILE A 55 -0.80 2.75 12.23
C ILE A 55 0.44 3.51 12.73
N GLY A 56 0.94 3.18 13.91
CA GLY A 56 2.15 3.78 14.47
C GLY A 56 3.38 3.50 13.61
N ALA A 57 3.56 2.25 13.17
CA ALA A 57 4.65 1.87 12.28
C ALA A 57 4.59 2.63 10.93
N GLU A 58 3.41 2.78 10.34
CA GLU A 58 3.24 3.56 9.11
C GLU A 58 3.58 5.04 9.30
N ALA A 59 3.14 5.63 10.41
CA ALA A 59 3.45 7.03 10.73
C ALA A 59 4.96 7.25 10.89
N VAL A 60 5.63 6.36 11.64
CA VAL A 60 7.09 6.42 11.85
C VAL A 60 7.84 6.23 10.53
N VAL A 61 7.46 5.24 9.72
CA VAL A 61 8.11 5.00 8.43
C VAL A 61 7.86 6.15 7.46
N CYS A 62 6.64 6.68 7.41
CA CYS A 62 6.31 7.86 6.60
C CYS A 62 7.19 9.06 6.99
N ALA A 63 7.33 9.35 8.29
CA ALA A 63 8.19 10.42 8.80
C ALA A 63 9.68 10.16 8.50
N ALA A 64 10.14 8.92 8.62
CA ALA A 64 11.52 8.55 8.29
C ALA A 64 11.82 8.74 6.80
N LEU A 65 10.87 8.46 5.91
CA LEU A 65 11.03 8.63 4.47
C LEU A 65 11.06 10.11 4.03
N THR A 66 10.32 10.99 4.71
CA THR A 66 10.32 12.43 4.39
C THR A 66 11.55 13.14 4.93
N HIS A 67 12.19 12.60 5.97
CA HIS A 67 13.33 13.24 6.60
C HIS A 67 14.67 12.88 5.90
N PRO A 68 15.52 13.87 5.53
CA PRO A 68 16.79 13.63 4.83
C PRO A 68 17.79 12.76 5.60
N ALA A 69 17.72 12.74 6.94
CA ALA A 69 18.57 11.86 7.75
C ALA A 69 17.96 10.47 8.00
N GLY A 70 16.64 10.33 7.82
CA GLY A 70 15.90 9.11 8.17
C GLY A 70 15.74 8.10 7.02
N TYR A 71 15.84 8.54 5.76
CA TYR A 71 15.43 7.71 4.61
C TYR A 71 16.21 6.40 4.47
N ARG A 72 17.47 6.34 4.92
CA ARG A 72 18.30 5.12 4.87
C ARG A 72 17.75 4.00 5.75
N ILE A 73 17.03 4.35 6.81
CA ILE A 73 16.31 3.42 7.68
C ILE A 73 14.86 3.28 7.21
N GLY A 74 14.25 4.39 6.75
CA GLY A 74 12.87 4.43 6.27
C GLY A 74 12.62 3.53 5.06
N LEU A 75 13.56 3.44 4.11
CA LEU A 75 13.41 2.60 2.91
C LEU A 75 13.37 1.08 3.24
N PRO A 76 14.32 0.52 4.02
CA PRO A 76 14.21 -0.84 4.54
C PRO A 76 12.93 -1.10 5.34
N ALA A 77 12.55 -0.15 6.20
CA ALA A 77 11.34 -0.28 7.01
C ALA A 77 10.06 -0.27 6.15
N ALA A 78 10.03 0.55 5.09
CA ALA A 78 8.96 0.55 4.10
C ALA A 78 8.92 -0.78 3.32
N ALA A 79 10.07 -1.34 2.95
CA ALA A 79 10.13 -2.68 2.35
C ALA A 79 9.54 -3.73 3.29
N ALA A 80 9.90 -3.71 4.58
CA ALA A 80 9.35 -4.63 5.57
C ALA A 80 7.82 -4.49 5.73
N LEU A 81 7.30 -3.26 5.74
CA LEU A 81 5.85 -3.01 5.78
C LEU A 81 5.16 -3.55 4.52
N MET A 82 5.69 -3.26 3.33
CA MET A 82 5.12 -3.74 2.06
C MET A 82 5.14 -5.26 1.97
N ALA A 83 6.21 -5.91 2.43
CA ALA A 83 6.30 -7.36 2.53
C ALA A 83 5.26 -7.92 3.51
N GLY A 84 5.07 -7.28 4.68
CA GLY A 84 4.04 -7.65 5.64
C GLY A 84 2.63 -7.57 5.05
N TYR A 85 2.33 -6.51 4.31
CA TYR A 85 1.05 -6.37 3.60
C TYR A 85 0.88 -7.39 2.49
N ALA A 86 1.89 -7.61 1.66
CA ALA A 86 1.85 -8.65 0.63
C ALA A 86 1.64 -10.05 1.24
N GLY A 87 2.31 -10.35 2.36
CA GLY A 87 2.14 -11.59 3.10
C GLY A 87 0.73 -11.78 3.65
N ALA A 88 0.17 -10.75 4.29
CA ALA A 88 -1.20 -10.78 4.80
C ALA A 88 -2.22 -11.01 3.66
N ILE A 89 -2.06 -10.31 2.53
CA ILE A 89 -2.88 -10.51 1.34
C ILE A 89 -2.74 -11.94 0.81
N GLY A 90 -1.51 -12.46 0.69
CA GLY A 90 -1.23 -13.81 0.23
C GLY A 90 -1.87 -14.88 1.12
N VAL A 91 -1.86 -14.70 2.43
CA VAL A 91 -2.54 -15.60 3.38
C VAL A 91 -4.04 -15.59 3.17
N VAL A 92 -4.66 -14.42 2.98
CA VAL A 92 -6.11 -14.31 2.69
C VAL A 92 -6.47 -15.01 1.40
N LEU A 93 -5.71 -14.75 0.33
CA LEU A 93 -5.92 -15.37 -0.99
C LEU A 93 -5.79 -16.89 -0.92
N ARG A 94 -4.81 -17.41 -0.17
CA ARG A 94 -4.63 -18.85 0.05
C ARG A 94 -5.77 -19.48 0.85
N ARG A 95 -6.37 -18.74 1.79
CA ARG A 95 -7.50 -19.20 2.61
C ARG A 95 -8.85 -19.12 1.89
N GLY A 96 -8.92 -18.44 0.74
CA GLY A 96 -10.16 -18.21 0.00
C GLY A 96 -11.20 -17.36 0.75
N THR A 97 -10.79 -16.66 1.82
CA THR A 97 -11.70 -15.85 2.63
C THR A 97 -11.99 -14.53 1.94
N GLN A 98 -13.25 -14.25 1.66
CA GLN A 98 -13.70 -12.98 1.07
C GLN A 98 -13.81 -11.87 2.13
N THR A 99 -12.69 -11.52 2.73
CA THR A 99 -12.60 -10.33 3.59
C THR A 99 -12.17 -9.13 2.75
N PRO A 100 -12.90 -8.00 2.77
CA PRO A 100 -12.45 -6.77 2.13
C PRO A 100 -11.19 -6.26 2.83
N CYS A 101 -10.23 -5.74 2.06
CA CYS A 101 -8.99 -5.18 2.61
C CYS A 101 -9.17 -3.70 2.94
N ALA A 102 -9.18 -3.34 4.22
CA ALA A 102 -9.23 -1.94 4.64
C ALA A 102 -7.90 -1.16 4.45
N CYS A 103 -6.87 -1.74 3.83
CA CYS A 103 -5.55 -1.10 3.68
C CYS A 103 -5.57 0.24 2.91
N PHE A 104 -6.57 0.48 2.07
CA PHE A 104 -6.73 1.72 1.30
C PHE A 104 -8.10 2.38 1.50
N GLY A 105 -8.84 2.00 2.55
CA GLY A 105 -10.07 2.69 2.94
C GLY A 105 -11.22 2.68 1.93
N SER A 106 -11.20 1.84 0.90
CA SER A 106 -12.35 1.70 0.00
C SER A 106 -13.40 0.77 0.64
N PRO A 107 -14.64 1.22 0.86
CA PRO A 107 -15.78 0.37 1.23
C PRO A 107 -16.33 -0.35 -0.02
N SER A 108 -15.43 -0.87 -0.86
CA SER A 108 -15.82 -1.71 -1.99
C SER A 108 -16.06 -3.11 -1.44
N ASP A 109 -17.26 -3.65 -1.69
CA ASP A 109 -17.62 -5.05 -1.42
C ASP A 109 -16.76 -6.06 -2.22
N ARG A 110 -15.73 -5.61 -2.96
CA ARG A 110 -14.86 -6.49 -3.72
C ARG A 110 -13.87 -7.24 -2.82
N PRO A 111 -13.81 -8.58 -2.96
CA PRO A 111 -12.84 -9.38 -2.24
C PRO A 111 -11.41 -9.02 -2.65
N LEU A 112 -10.48 -9.22 -1.73
CA LEU A 112 -9.03 -9.13 -1.96
C LEU A 112 -8.63 -9.78 -3.28
N SER A 113 -7.94 -9.02 -4.14
CA SER A 113 -7.62 -9.46 -5.50
C SER A 113 -6.12 -9.72 -5.68
N ARG A 114 -5.77 -10.55 -6.68
CA ARG A 114 -4.36 -10.79 -7.08
C ARG A 114 -3.65 -9.50 -7.53
N LEU A 115 -4.41 -8.52 -8.01
CA LEU A 115 -3.90 -7.20 -8.38
C LEU A 115 -3.34 -6.44 -7.18
N GLN A 116 -4.01 -6.49 -6.03
CA GLN A 116 -3.53 -5.84 -4.80
C GLN A 116 -2.25 -6.49 -4.27
N LEU A 117 -2.13 -7.82 -4.42
CA LEU A 117 -0.88 -8.53 -4.14
C LEU A 117 0.25 -8.07 -5.08
N ALA A 118 -0.01 -8.06 -6.39
CA ALA A 118 0.97 -7.63 -7.38
C ALA A 118 1.43 -6.18 -7.14
N ARG A 119 0.50 -5.27 -6.86
CA ARG A 119 0.79 -3.88 -6.49
C ARG A 119 1.76 -3.80 -5.31
N ASN A 120 1.49 -4.50 -4.22
CA ASN A 120 2.37 -4.47 -3.04
C ASN A 120 3.73 -5.13 -3.30
N LEU A 121 3.81 -6.16 -4.14
CA LEU A 121 5.09 -6.76 -4.54
C LEU A 121 5.93 -5.81 -5.40
N VAL A 122 5.30 -5.04 -6.30
CA VAL A 122 5.99 -3.99 -7.08
C VAL A 122 6.50 -2.88 -6.15
N LEU A 123 5.69 -2.44 -5.19
CA LEU A 123 6.11 -1.44 -4.19
C LEU A 123 7.24 -1.96 -3.29
N PHE A 124 7.19 -3.24 -2.92
CA PHE A 124 8.29 -3.90 -2.21
C PHE A 124 9.58 -3.90 -3.04
N ALA A 125 9.51 -4.30 -4.32
CA ALA A 125 10.67 -4.27 -5.20
C ALA A 125 11.24 -2.85 -5.38
N ALA A 126 10.38 -1.84 -5.50
CA ALA A 126 10.79 -0.43 -5.56
C ALA A 126 11.48 0.02 -4.25
N ALA A 127 10.99 -0.42 -3.09
CA ALA A 127 11.61 -0.16 -1.80
C ALA A 127 13.01 -0.81 -1.68
N CYS A 128 13.14 -2.06 -2.13
CA CYS A 128 14.43 -2.75 -2.20
C CYS A 128 15.41 -2.05 -3.14
N ALA A 129 14.97 -1.67 -4.34
CA ALA A 129 15.80 -0.96 -5.31
C ALA A 129 16.26 0.40 -4.77
N GLY A 130 15.34 1.17 -4.15
CA GLY A 130 15.67 2.43 -3.48
C GLY A 130 16.64 2.25 -2.33
N THR A 131 16.49 1.17 -1.55
CA THR A 131 17.43 0.81 -0.45
C THR A 131 18.82 0.52 -0.99
N LEU A 132 18.93 -0.38 -1.98
CA LEU A 132 20.22 -0.74 -2.59
C LEU A 132 20.92 0.48 -3.18
N ALA A 133 20.17 1.35 -3.87
CA ALA A 133 20.71 2.60 -4.41
C ALA A 133 21.13 3.59 -3.31
N ALA A 134 20.41 3.66 -2.19
CA ALA A 134 20.72 4.54 -1.08
C ALA A 134 22.05 4.21 -0.39
N PHE A 135 22.46 2.93 -0.39
CA PHE A 135 23.71 2.45 0.18
C PHE A 135 24.83 2.24 -0.85
N ALA A 136 24.60 2.59 -2.13
CA ALA A 136 25.62 2.48 -3.16
C ALA A 136 26.75 3.51 -2.95
N PRO A 137 28.03 3.13 -3.15
CA PRO A 137 29.21 3.96 -2.85
C PRO A 137 29.41 5.15 -3.81
N ALA A 138 28.80 5.13 -5.00
CA ALA A 138 28.92 6.18 -6.00
C ALA A 138 27.57 6.86 -6.25
N GLN A 139 27.30 7.94 -5.53
CA GLN A 139 26.13 8.79 -5.77
C GLN A 139 26.58 10.16 -6.29
N THR A 140 26.21 10.49 -7.52
CA THR A 140 26.35 11.84 -8.06
C THR A 140 25.33 12.77 -7.42
N ALA A 141 25.68 14.05 -7.26
CA ALA A 141 24.78 15.05 -6.72
C ALA A 141 23.47 15.13 -7.54
N VAL A 142 22.34 15.17 -6.84
CA VAL A 142 21.02 15.26 -7.46
C VAL A 142 20.78 16.70 -7.93
N ARG A 143 20.65 16.88 -9.25
CA ARG A 143 20.28 18.18 -9.83
C ARG A 143 18.80 18.50 -9.62
N LEU A 144 18.49 19.78 -9.41
CA LEU A 144 17.14 20.26 -9.11
C LEU A 144 16.12 19.89 -10.20
N GLU A 145 16.49 20.07 -11.46
CA GLU A 145 15.67 19.72 -12.63
C GLU A 145 15.25 18.23 -12.65
N GLY A 146 16.20 17.31 -12.42
CA GLY A 146 15.90 15.88 -12.35
C GLY A 146 15.13 15.51 -11.07
N ALA A 147 15.34 16.25 -9.98
CA ALA A 147 14.59 16.04 -8.75
C ALA A 147 13.11 16.38 -8.94
N ALA A 148 12.82 17.52 -9.58
CA ALA A 148 11.45 17.95 -9.87
C ALA A 148 10.70 16.94 -10.74
N LEU A 149 11.33 16.47 -11.83
CA LEU A 149 10.77 15.43 -12.69
C LEU A 149 10.53 14.11 -11.93
N THR A 150 11.48 13.72 -11.09
CA THR A 150 11.37 12.50 -10.27
C THR A 150 10.20 12.58 -9.29
N LEU A 151 10.04 13.73 -8.62
CA LEU A 151 8.95 13.95 -7.67
C LEU A 151 7.59 14.00 -8.37
N LEU A 152 7.50 14.67 -9.52
CA LEU A 152 6.28 14.70 -10.33
C LEU A 152 5.90 13.29 -10.80
N ALA A 153 6.86 12.54 -11.34
CA ALA A 153 6.64 11.17 -11.77
C ALA A 153 6.18 10.27 -10.61
N ALA A 154 6.80 10.41 -9.43
CA ALA A 154 6.39 9.69 -8.23
C ALA A 154 4.97 10.04 -7.79
N ALA A 155 4.59 11.33 -7.82
CA ALA A 155 3.25 11.77 -7.47
C ALA A 155 2.19 11.23 -8.45
N LEU A 156 2.44 11.31 -9.75
CA LEU A 156 1.56 10.75 -10.78
C LEU A 156 1.41 9.23 -10.63
N LEU A 157 2.53 8.53 -10.40
CA LEU A 157 2.52 7.10 -10.17
C LEU A 157 1.76 6.73 -8.89
N THR A 158 1.87 7.51 -7.81
CA THR A 158 1.05 7.32 -6.61
C THR A 158 -0.44 7.39 -6.94
N VAL A 159 -0.88 8.40 -7.71
CA VAL A 159 -2.29 8.53 -8.11
C VAL A 159 -2.74 7.29 -8.88
N VAL A 160 -1.96 6.84 -9.86
CA VAL A 160 -2.27 5.62 -10.64
C VAL A 160 -2.34 4.39 -9.73
N VAL A 161 -1.38 4.21 -8.82
CA VAL A 161 -1.30 3.05 -7.92
C VAL A 161 -2.46 3.01 -6.92
N VAL A 162 -2.86 4.17 -6.39
CA VAL A 162 -3.99 4.31 -5.46
C VAL A 162 -5.32 4.09 -6.18
N ARG A 163 -5.45 4.57 -7.41
CA ARG A 163 -6.66 4.48 -8.24
C ARG A 163 -6.71 3.24 -9.14
N LEU A 164 -5.74 2.33 -9.01
CA LEU A 164 -5.61 1.18 -9.89
C LEU A 164 -6.87 0.31 -9.90
N ASP A 165 -7.51 0.13 -8.75
CA ASP A 165 -8.74 -0.65 -8.61
C ASP A 165 -9.92 0.02 -9.36
N ASP A 166 -10.06 1.34 -9.28
CA ASP A 166 -11.07 2.15 -10.00
C ASP A 166 -10.83 2.11 -11.53
N ILE A 167 -9.57 2.20 -11.95
CA ILE A 167 -9.17 2.16 -13.37
C ILE A 167 -9.48 0.79 -13.96
N VAL A 168 -9.15 -0.29 -13.27
CA VAL A 168 -9.45 -1.65 -13.74
C VAL A 168 -10.96 -1.90 -13.78
N GLU A 169 -11.74 -1.28 -12.89
CA GLU A 169 -13.20 -1.32 -12.96
C GLU A 169 -13.75 -0.69 -14.22
N LEU A 170 -13.21 0.46 -14.63
CA LEU A 170 -13.65 1.18 -15.83
C LEU A 170 -13.54 0.32 -17.10
N PHE A 171 -12.58 -0.61 -17.12
CA PHE A 171 -12.38 -1.55 -18.24
C PHE A 171 -12.96 -2.94 -17.98
N ALA A 172 -13.52 -3.21 -16.80
CA ALA A 172 -14.16 -4.49 -16.52
C ALA A 172 -15.49 -4.57 -17.30
N PRO A 173 -15.78 -5.71 -17.97
CA PRO A 173 -17.05 -5.88 -18.66
C PRO A 173 -18.21 -5.71 -17.69
N TRP A 174 -19.17 -4.84 -18.03
CA TRP A 174 -20.38 -4.62 -17.24
C TRP A 174 -21.07 -5.97 -16.98
N PRO A 175 -21.19 -6.43 -15.73
CA PRO A 175 -22.02 -7.58 -15.42
C PRO A 175 -23.46 -7.15 -15.70
N GLY A 176 -24.04 -7.67 -16.78
CA GLY A 176 -25.46 -7.44 -17.08
C GLY A 176 -26.34 -7.71 -15.86
N PRO A 177 -27.46 -6.99 -15.69
CA PRO A 177 -28.28 -7.06 -14.48
C PRO A 177 -28.57 -8.51 -14.09
N SER A 178 -28.13 -8.91 -12.90
CA SER A 178 -28.47 -10.20 -12.32
C SER A 178 -29.99 -10.27 -12.20
N ARG A 179 -30.61 -11.19 -12.94
CA ARG A 179 -32.04 -11.50 -12.79
C ARG A 179 -32.25 -12.03 -11.36
N HIS A 180 -32.56 -11.14 -10.43
CA HIS A 180 -33.17 -11.52 -9.18
C HIS A 180 -34.56 -12.06 -9.55
N GLY A 181 -34.67 -13.39 -9.62
CA GLY A 181 -35.97 -14.05 -9.71
C GLY A 181 -36.83 -13.63 -8.51
N PRO A 182 -38.14 -13.44 -8.71
CA PRO A 182 -39.02 -12.98 -7.64
C PRO A 182 -38.93 -13.90 -6.41
N PRO A 183 -39.00 -13.35 -5.18
CA PRO A 183 -38.93 -14.14 -3.97
C PRO A 183 -40.06 -15.17 -3.96
N SER A 184 -39.71 -16.45 -3.80
CA SER A 184 -40.67 -17.52 -3.63
C SER A 184 -41.37 -17.33 -2.28
N GLN A 185 -42.65 -16.94 -2.31
CA GLN A 185 -43.50 -16.96 -1.12
C GLN A 185 -43.91 -18.41 -0.84
N ARG A 186 -43.49 -18.94 0.30
CA ARG A 186 -44.07 -20.10 0.98
C ARG A 186 -44.21 -19.77 2.46
#